data_AF-A0A914FG70-F1
#
_entry.id   AF-A0A914FG70-F1
#
_cell.length_a   1.000
_cell.length_b   1.000
_cell.length_c   1.000
_cell.angle_alpha   90.00
_cell.angle_beta   90.00
_cell.angle_gamma   90.00
#
_symmetry.space_group_name_H-M   'P 1'
#
loop_
_entity.id
_entity.type
_entity.pdbx_description
1 polymer ?
#
loop_
_entity_poly.entity_id
_entity_poly.type
_entity_poly.pdbx_seq_one_letter_code
_entity_poly.pdbx_strand_id
1 'polypeptide(L)'
;MSHWFHRNPLKATEFSKFDLKHVLKNEHSSKICGELRLRRDKFLKHLESASSDLEQVETEFNQYLSLLYGFLFDVTIDGDKESKLRYLLRPTWGNSMIEKDGIVLSDSWFEALNICYNMALWYMKHGAWVSAKDEVKDSEAKTAHCCLKKAAGLFEFIKEKTDLLCGLDDFSGNDFNMNVIKSYLNQSVAEAQEIAIARAIELQHSPSLISKLATETARIYNEIGI
;
A
#
# COMPACT_ATOMS: atom_id res chain seq x y z
N MET A 1 -12.16 -1.61 -23.36
CA MET A 1 -11.72 -3.02 -23.19
C MET A 1 -11.72 -3.36 -21.70
N SER A 2 -12.06 -4.59 -21.29
CA SER A 2 -11.90 -5.04 -19.90
C SER A 2 -10.53 -5.68 -19.70
N HIS A 3 -9.97 -5.53 -18.50
CA HIS A 3 -8.69 -6.14 -18.11
C HIS A 3 -8.90 -7.12 -16.96
N TRP A 4 -8.15 -8.23 -16.98
CA TRP A 4 -8.08 -9.17 -15.87
C TRP A 4 -6.69 -9.08 -15.23
N PHE A 5 -6.65 -8.80 -13.93
CA PHE A 5 -5.40 -8.70 -13.19
C PHE A 5 -5.45 -9.60 -11.95
N HIS A 6 -4.43 -10.43 -11.76
CA HIS A 6 -4.30 -11.29 -10.59
C HIS A 6 -4.10 -10.48 -9.31
N ARG A 7 -4.70 -10.91 -8.19
CA ARG A 7 -4.60 -10.21 -6.90
C ARG A 7 -4.35 -11.18 -5.76
N ASN A 8 -3.24 -10.98 -5.06
CA ASN A 8 -2.99 -11.60 -3.77
C ASN A 8 -3.88 -10.99 -2.67
N PRO A 9 -4.09 -11.68 -1.53
CA PRO A 9 -4.87 -11.15 -0.41
C PRO A 9 -4.25 -9.88 0.20
N LEU A 10 -5.08 -9.09 0.88
CA LEU A 10 -4.57 -8.03 1.77
C LEU A 10 -3.86 -8.68 2.96
N LYS A 11 -2.93 -7.95 3.57
CA LYS A 11 -2.25 -8.40 4.78
C LYS A 11 -3.22 -8.31 5.96
N ALA A 12 -3.33 -9.40 6.70
CA ALA A 12 -4.06 -9.43 7.96
C ALA A 12 -3.25 -8.75 9.08
N THR A 13 -3.93 -8.19 10.06
CA THR A 13 -3.31 -7.60 11.25
C THR A 13 -4.16 -7.84 12.47
N GLU A 14 -3.52 -7.95 13.64
CA GLU A 14 -4.24 -8.00 14.90
C GLU A 14 -4.78 -6.63 15.31
N PHE A 15 -5.77 -6.64 16.20
CA PHE A 15 -6.28 -5.44 16.82
C PHE A 15 -5.22 -4.80 17.73
N SER A 16 -4.89 -3.54 17.46
CA SER A 16 -3.97 -2.76 18.29
C SER A 16 -4.74 -1.85 19.24
N LYS A 17 -4.51 -1.99 20.55
CA LYS A 17 -5.17 -1.18 21.57
C LYS A 17 -4.66 0.26 21.66
N PHE A 18 -3.43 0.51 21.20
CA PHE A 18 -2.70 1.76 21.44
C PHE A 18 -2.67 2.20 22.92
N ASP A 19 -2.80 1.24 23.84
CA ASP A 19 -2.70 1.49 25.27
C ASP A 19 -1.23 1.41 25.68
N LEU A 20 -0.57 2.58 25.73
CA LEU A 20 0.84 2.69 26.16
C LEU A 20 0.99 2.58 27.69
N LYS A 21 -0.05 2.13 28.41
CA LYS A 21 -0.05 1.86 29.86
C LYS A 21 0.52 3.04 30.65
N HIS A 22 1.52 2.77 31.49
CA HIS A 22 2.17 3.75 32.38
C HIS A 22 2.91 4.89 31.64
N VAL A 23 3.06 4.82 30.31
CA VAL A 23 3.61 5.91 29.51
C VAL A 23 2.60 7.06 29.38
N LEU A 24 1.30 6.75 29.36
CA LEU A 24 0.23 7.75 29.26
C LEU A 24 0.00 8.39 30.64
N LYS A 25 0.38 9.65 30.80
CA LYS A 25 0.30 10.38 32.08
C LYS A 25 -0.79 11.45 32.13
N ASN A 26 -1.41 11.78 31.00
CA ASN A 26 -2.45 12.81 30.93
C ASN A 26 -3.58 12.44 29.96
N GLU A 27 -4.73 13.06 30.15
CA GLU A 27 -5.95 12.79 29.39
C GLU A 27 -5.77 13.05 27.88
N HIS A 28 -5.01 14.08 27.50
CA HIS A 28 -4.72 14.39 26.10
C HIS A 28 -3.98 13.25 25.38
N SER A 29 -2.98 12.66 26.05
CA SER A 29 -2.19 11.54 25.50
C SER A 29 -3.06 10.27 25.36
N SER A 30 -3.96 10.04 26.32
CA SER A 30 -4.94 8.95 26.22
C SER A 30 -5.94 9.18 25.09
N LYS A 31 -6.40 10.42 24.90
CA LYS A 31 -7.33 10.79 23.83
C LYS A 31 -6.72 10.57 22.45
N ILE A 32 -5.50 11.06 22.20
CA ILE A 32 -4.85 10.90 20.89
C ILE A 32 -4.56 9.43 20.55
N CYS A 33 -4.19 8.60 21.55
CA CYS A 33 -4.04 7.16 21.35
C CYS A 33 -5.38 6.48 21.05
N GLY A 34 -6.46 6.92 21.72
CA GLY A 34 -7.82 6.48 21.42
C GLY A 34 -8.28 6.85 20.01
N GLU A 35 -7.97 8.06 19.56
CA GLU A 35 -8.24 8.52 18.19
C GLU A 35 -7.43 7.73 17.16
N LEU A 36 -6.14 7.49 17.41
CA LEU A 36 -5.27 6.69 16.55
C LEU A 36 -5.82 5.28 16.35
N ARG A 37 -6.30 4.64 17.43
CA ARG A 37 -6.99 3.34 17.37
C ARG A 37 -8.22 3.38 16.47
N LEU A 38 -9.13 4.34 16.71
CA LEU A 38 -10.38 4.46 15.95
C LEU A 38 -10.12 4.72 14.46
N ARG A 39 -9.11 5.55 14.15
CA ARG A 39 -8.71 5.84 12.77
C ARG A 39 -8.12 4.62 12.08
N ARG A 40 -7.29 3.84 12.77
CA ARG A 40 -6.76 2.59 12.24
C ARG A 40 -7.89 1.62 11.88
N ASP A 41 -8.79 1.37 12.82
CA ASP A 41 -9.90 0.43 12.61
C ASP A 41 -10.80 0.88 11.46
N LYS A 42 -11.09 2.18 11.38
CA LYS A 42 -11.91 2.76 10.31
C LYS A 42 -11.23 2.62 8.95
N PHE A 43 -9.94 2.95 8.84
CA PHE A 43 -9.17 2.77 7.62
C PHE A 43 -9.17 1.30 7.16
N LEU A 44 -8.81 0.36 8.05
CA LEU A 44 -8.76 -1.07 7.71
C LEU A 44 -10.10 -1.61 7.24
N LYS A 45 -11.20 -1.17 7.86
CA LYS A 45 -12.56 -1.55 7.45
C LYS A 45 -12.89 -1.08 6.03
N HIS A 46 -12.43 0.10 5.60
CA HIS A 46 -12.63 0.56 4.23
C HIS A 46 -11.90 -0.31 3.20
N LEU A 47 -10.80 -0.97 3.59
CA LEU A 47 -10.03 -1.84 2.68
C LEU A 47 -10.70 -3.19 2.39
N GLU A 48 -11.69 -3.60 3.20
CA GLU A 48 -12.37 -4.90 3.05
C GLU A 48 -13.07 -5.07 1.69
N SER A 49 -13.44 -3.96 1.05
CA SER A 49 -14.05 -3.96 -0.29
C SER A 49 -13.22 -3.17 -1.30
N ALA A 50 -13.00 -3.79 -2.47
CA ALA A 50 -12.41 -3.10 -3.62
C ALA A 50 -13.38 -2.07 -4.24
N SER A 51 -14.68 -2.12 -3.92
CA SER A 51 -15.67 -1.15 -4.40
C SER A 51 -15.85 0.06 -3.47
N SER A 52 -15.10 0.12 -2.37
CA SER A 52 -15.12 1.27 -1.46
C SER A 52 -14.78 2.56 -2.19
N ASP A 53 -15.36 3.67 -1.73
CA ASP A 53 -15.12 4.99 -2.31
C ASP A 53 -13.65 5.40 -2.18
N LEU A 54 -13.05 5.76 -3.31
CA LEU A 54 -11.62 6.06 -3.43
C LEU A 54 -11.22 7.27 -2.57
N GLU A 55 -12.00 8.34 -2.62
CA GLU A 55 -11.72 9.57 -1.88
C GLU A 55 -11.83 9.35 -0.38
N GLN A 56 -12.82 8.58 0.05
CA GLN A 56 -13.00 8.20 1.45
C GLN A 56 -11.84 7.34 1.97
N VAL A 57 -11.40 6.34 1.21
CA VAL A 57 -10.27 5.48 1.60
C VAL A 57 -8.99 6.30 1.71
N GLU A 58 -8.72 7.18 0.74
CA GLU A 58 -7.55 8.08 0.77
C GLU A 58 -7.60 9.05 1.95
N THR A 59 -8.79 9.56 2.27
CA THR A 59 -8.99 10.45 3.42
C THR A 59 -8.67 9.75 4.74
N GLU A 60 -9.19 8.55 4.96
CA GLU A 60 -8.92 7.80 6.20
C GLU A 60 -7.46 7.33 6.28
N PHE A 61 -6.84 6.96 5.16
CA PHE A 61 -5.41 6.66 5.08
C PHE A 61 -4.55 7.84 5.56
N ASN A 62 -4.80 9.03 5.01
CA ASN A 62 -4.07 10.26 5.39
C ASN A 62 -4.33 10.67 6.84
N GLN A 63 -5.56 10.54 7.32
CA GLN A 63 -5.92 10.87 8.71
C GLN A 63 -5.29 9.91 9.72
N TYR A 64 -5.14 8.63 9.38
CA TYR A 64 -4.44 7.69 10.24
C TYR A 64 -2.93 7.97 10.26
N LEU A 65 -2.30 8.14 9.09
CA LEU A 65 -0.86 8.40 9.01
C LEU A 65 -0.45 9.73 9.64
N SER A 66 -1.29 10.77 9.57
CA SER A 66 -0.99 12.05 10.22
C SER A 66 -0.94 11.96 11.74
N LEU A 67 -1.74 11.08 12.35
CA LEU A 67 -1.65 10.78 13.79
C LEU A 67 -0.44 9.88 14.11
N LEU A 68 -0.17 8.88 13.26
CA LEU A 68 0.99 8.00 13.42
C LEU A 68 2.31 8.76 13.24
N TYR A 69 2.32 9.88 12.52
CA TYR A 69 3.51 10.69 12.25
C TYR A 69 4.29 11.05 13.54
N GLY A 70 3.60 11.36 14.63
CA GLY A 70 4.25 11.66 15.92
C GLY A 70 4.99 10.47 16.56
N PHE A 71 4.71 9.24 16.12
CA PHE A 71 5.47 8.05 16.47
C PHE A 71 6.68 7.80 15.56
N LEU A 72 6.73 8.42 14.39
CA LEU A 72 7.84 8.30 13.44
C LEU A 72 8.87 9.42 13.66
N PHE A 73 8.39 10.65 13.80
CA PHE A 73 9.21 11.85 13.85
C PHE A 73 8.93 12.72 15.06
N ASP A 74 9.97 13.41 15.54
CA ASP A 74 9.87 14.39 16.61
C ASP A 74 9.23 15.68 16.06
N VAL A 75 7.99 15.95 16.47
CA VAL A 75 7.21 17.11 16.01
C VAL A 75 7.67 18.45 16.63
N THR A 76 8.63 18.43 17.55
CA THR A 76 9.10 19.63 18.28
C THR A 76 10.37 20.25 17.70
N ILE A 77 11.02 19.55 16.77
CA ILE A 77 12.30 19.96 16.17
C ILE A 77 12.11 20.05 14.66
N ASP A 78 12.59 21.13 14.06
CA ASP A 78 12.64 21.25 12.61
C ASP A 78 13.63 20.22 12.04
N GLY A 79 13.11 19.22 11.33
CA GLY A 79 13.89 18.20 10.62
C GLY A 79 13.41 16.76 10.89
N ASP A 80 13.96 15.82 10.13
CA ASP A 80 13.58 14.39 10.17
C ASP A 80 14.21 13.64 11.36
N LYS A 81 14.11 14.21 12.56
CA LYS A 81 14.59 13.53 13.77
C LYS A 81 13.59 12.46 14.18
N GLU A 82 14.10 11.27 14.46
CA GLU A 82 13.31 10.13 14.90
C GLU A 82 12.59 10.38 16.24
N SER A 83 11.33 9.97 16.31
CA SER A 83 10.53 10.09 17.53
C SER A 83 11.00 9.12 18.61
N LYS A 84 11.03 9.60 19.86
CA LYS A 84 11.23 8.75 21.04
C LYS A 84 10.12 7.70 21.24
N LEU A 85 8.99 7.86 20.54
CA LEU A 85 7.85 6.95 20.62
C LEU A 85 7.95 5.78 19.64
N ARG A 86 8.92 5.77 18.71
CA ARG A 86 9.01 4.77 17.62
C ARG A 86 8.85 3.34 18.09
N TYR A 87 9.54 2.96 19.16
CA TYR A 87 9.59 1.57 19.62
C TYR A 87 8.49 1.20 20.63
N LEU A 88 7.53 2.10 20.91
CA LEU A 88 6.46 1.87 21.89
C LEU A 88 5.30 1.02 21.34
N LEU A 89 5.06 1.08 20.03
CA LEU A 89 4.06 0.26 19.38
C LEU A 89 4.63 -1.11 19.08
N ARG A 90 3.79 -2.14 19.23
CA ARG A 90 4.11 -3.53 18.89
C ARG A 90 2.98 -4.15 18.07
N PRO A 91 2.81 -3.73 16.81
CA PRO A 91 1.82 -4.31 15.92
C PRO A 91 2.20 -5.72 15.45
N THR A 92 1.18 -6.48 15.05
CA THR A 92 1.30 -7.82 14.45
C THR A 92 0.74 -7.77 13.03
N TRP A 93 1.51 -8.21 12.03
CA TRP A 93 1.10 -8.22 10.62
C TRP A 93 1.44 -9.53 9.91
N GLY A 94 0.47 -10.07 9.15
CA GLY A 94 0.69 -11.18 8.24
C GLY A 94 1.32 -10.76 6.92
N ASN A 95 1.49 -11.71 6.00
CA ASN A 95 2.07 -11.47 4.67
C ASN A 95 1.02 -11.69 3.57
N SER A 96 1.21 -11.03 2.42
CA SER A 96 0.32 -11.14 1.26
C SER A 96 0.58 -12.37 0.40
N MET A 97 1.81 -12.90 0.42
CA MET A 97 2.25 -14.01 -0.42
C MET A 97 2.14 -15.38 0.25
N ILE A 98 2.09 -15.44 1.58
CA ILE A 98 2.08 -16.69 2.34
C ILE A 98 1.13 -16.61 3.55
N GLU A 99 0.49 -17.73 3.83
CA GLU A 99 -0.29 -17.95 5.05
C GLU A 99 0.66 -18.45 6.15
N LYS A 100 1.32 -17.51 6.83
CA LYS A 100 2.20 -17.77 7.99
C LYS A 100 1.72 -16.91 9.18
N ASP A 101 2.07 -17.35 10.38
CA ASP A 101 1.87 -16.57 11.61
C ASP A 101 2.36 -15.13 11.45
N GLY A 102 1.63 -14.20 12.06
CA GLY A 102 1.93 -12.77 11.97
C GLY A 102 3.30 -12.42 12.53
N ILE A 103 4.01 -11.53 11.84
CA ILE A 103 5.25 -10.92 12.32
C ILE A 103 4.91 -9.85 13.35
N VAL A 104 5.52 -9.94 14.52
CA VAL A 104 5.41 -8.95 15.59
C VAL A 104 6.70 -8.16 15.66
N LEU A 105 6.64 -6.84 15.48
CA LEU A 105 7.82 -5.98 15.59
C LEU A 105 7.49 -4.71 16.37
N SER A 106 8.35 -4.37 17.33
CA SER A 106 8.17 -3.22 18.22
C SER A 106 8.69 -1.94 17.55
N ASP A 107 8.12 -1.56 16.41
CA ASP A 107 8.58 -0.42 15.61
C ASP A 107 7.41 0.25 14.88
N SER A 108 7.29 1.57 15.01
CA SER A 108 6.24 2.35 14.37
C SER A 108 6.45 2.50 12.86
N TRP A 109 7.70 2.42 12.37
CA TRP A 109 7.95 2.29 10.93
C TRP A 109 7.40 0.99 10.38
N PHE A 110 7.41 -0.10 11.16
CA PHE A 110 6.80 -1.36 10.74
C PHE A 110 5.28 -1.20 10.58
N GLU A 111 4.59 -0.51 11.50
CA GLU A 111 3.17 -0.19 11.33
C GLU A 111 2.93 0.66 10.07
N ALA A 112 3.67 1.76 9.92
CA ALA A 112 3.50 2.69 8.81
C ALA A 112 3.70 2.01 7.46
N LEU A 113 4.75 1.19 7.34
CA LEU A 113 5.04 0.50 6.09
C LEU A 113 4.02 -0.59 5.77
N ASN A 114 3.53 -1.36 6.75
CA ASN A 114 2.46 -2.34 6.51
C ASN A 114 1.14 -1.67 6.11
N ILE A 115 0.82 -0.50 6.68
CA ILE A 115 -0.36 0.30 6.33
C ILE A 115 -0.23 0.83 4.90
N CYS A 116 0.93 1.37 4.51
CA CYS A 116 1.22 1.73 3.12
C CYS A 116 1.12 0.52 2.18
N TYR A 117 1.60 -0.65 2.61
CA TYR A 117 1.55 -1.88 1.82
C TYR A 117 0.10 -2.29 1.55
N ASN A 118 -0.75 -2.29 2.57
CA ASN A 118 -2.16 -2.62 2.41
C ASN A 118 -2.92 -1.59 1.57
N MET A 119 -2.58 -0.30 1.69
CA MET A 119 -3.11 0.73 0.79
C MET A 119 -2.70 0.47 -0.66
N ALA A 120 -1.45 0.10 -0.91
CA ALA A 120 -0.96 -0.24 -2.25
C ALA A 120 -1.68 -1.45 -2.84
N LEU A 121 -1.81 -2.54 -2.07
CA LEU A 121 -2.58 -3.72 -2.47
C LEU A 121 -4.06 -3.38 -2.72
N TRP A 122 -4.65 -2.51 -1.91
CA TRP A 122 -6.02 -2.06 -2.12
C TRP A 122 -6.16 -1.24 -3.41
N TYR A 123 -5.25 -0.31 -3.70
CA TYR A 123 -5.24 0.40 -4.99
C TYR A 123 -5.15 -0.57 -6.18
N MET A 124 -4.30 -1.60 -6.10
CA MET A 124 -4.25 -2.63 -7.14
C MET A 124 -5.62 -3.33 -7.29
N LYS A 125 -6.24 -3.74 -6.17
CA LYS A 125 -7.57 -4.39 -6.17
C LYS A 125 -8.67 -3.47 -6.71
N HIS A 126 -8.71 -2.21 -6.30
CA HIS A 126 -9.64 -1.21 -6.80
C HIS A 126 -9.45 -0.98 -8.30
N GLY A 127 -8.21 -0.83 -8.76
CA GLY A 127 -7.89 -0.70 -10.18
C GLY A 127 -8.34 -1.90 -11.01
N ALA A 128 -8.13 -3.13 -10.51
CA ALA A 128 -8.66 -4.34 -11.16
C ALA A 128 -10.19 -4.37 -11.17
N TRP A 129 -10.84 -4.05 -10.05
CA TRP A 129 -12.29 -4.02 -9.95
C TRP A 129 -12.92 -3.01 -10.92
N VAL A 130 -12.33 -1.82 -11.06
CA VAL A 130 -12.79 -0.81 -12.03
C VAL A 130 -12.56 -1.28 -13.47
N SER A 131 -11.42 -1.93 -13.76
CA SER A 131 -11.05 -2.37 -15.11
C SER A 131 -11.75 -3.65 -15.58
N ALA A 132 -12.36 -4.40 -14.66
CA ALA A 132 -13.05 -5.66 -14.95
C ALA A 132 -14.51 -5.47 -15.40
N LYS A 133 -15.03 -4.24 -15.45
CA LYS A 133 -16.38 -3.95 -15.93
C LYS A 133 -16.50 -4.22 -17.43
N ASP A 134 -17.69 -4.64 -17.88
CA ASP A 134 -17.95 -4.94 -19.30
C ASP A 134 -17.69 -3.74 -20.22
N GLU A 135 -18.14 -2.55 -19.79
CA GLU A 135 -17.89 -1.28 -20.46
C GLU A 135 -17.18 -0.31 -19.50
N VAL A 136 -15.87 -0.18 -19.66
CA VAL A 136 -15.05 0.76 -18.90
C VAL A 136 -15.07 2.12 -19.60
N LYS A 137 -15.61 3.14 -18.92
CA LYS A 137 -15.58 4.53 -19.42
C LYS A 137 -14.17 5.12 -19.33
N ASP A 138 -13.88 6.16 -20.11
CA ASP A 138 -12.56 6.84 -20.07
C ASP A 138 -12.19 7.34 -18.65
N SER A 139 -13.17 7.87 -17.91
CA SER A 139 -12.97 8.28 -16.50
C SER A 139 -12.61 7.11 -15.58
N GLU A 140 -13.17 5.92 -15.84
CA GLU A 140 -12.90 4.70 -15.08
C GLU A 140 -11.55 4.10 -15.45
N ALA A 141 -11.20 4.08 -16.73
CA ALA A 141 -9.87 3.69 -17.19
C ALA A 141 -8.78 4.60 -16.59
N LYS A 142 -9.03 5.92 -16.56
CA LYS A 142 -8.16 6.88 -15.86
C LYS A 142 -8.05 6.59 -14.37
N THR A 143 -9.16 6.27 -13.72
CA THR A 143 -9.18 5.93 -12.28
C THR A 143 -8.35 4.68 -12.00
N ALA A 144 -8.54 3.61 -12.78
CA ALA A 144 -7.76 2.38 -12.65
C ALA A 144 -6.27 2.60 -12.90
N HIS A 145 -5.92 3.32 -13.98
CA HIS A 145 -4.53 3.69 -14.28
C HIS A 145 -3.89 4.49 -13.14
N CYS A 146 -4.59 5.50 -12.62
CA CYS A 146 -4.11 6.30 -11.49
C CYS A 146 -3.91 5.45 -10.22
N CYS A 147 -4.83 4.54 -9.91
CA CYS A 147 -4.69 3.65 -8.74
C CYS A 147 -3.45 2.76 -8.85
N LEU A 148 -3.22 2.14 -10.02
CA LEU A 148 -2.04 1.30 -10.26
C LEU A 148 -0.73 2.11 -10.17
N LYS A 149 -0.72 3.34 -10.68
CA LYS A 149 0.41 4.28 -10.52
C LYS A 149 0.65 4.66 -9.06
N LYS A 150 -0.41 4.92 -8.28
CA LYS A 150 -0.31 5.19 -6.84
C LYS A 150 0.21 3.97 -6.07
N ALA A 151 -0.24 2.76 -6.42
CA ALA A 151 0.29 1.52 -5.85
C ALA A 151 1.79 1.38 -6.11
N ALA A 152 2.24 1.55 -7.36
CA ALA A 152 3.66 1.52 -7.71
C ALA A 152 4.48 2.55 -6.90
N GLY A 153 3.96 3.76 -6.71
CA GLY A 153 4.62 4.80 -5.90
C GLY A 153 4.72 4.43 -4.42
N LEU A 154 3.70 3.79 -3.85
CA LEU A 154 3.76 3.29 -2.46
C LEU A 154 4.74 2.13 -2.32
N PHE A 155 4.82 1.20 -3.28
CA PHE A 155 5.82 0.15 -3.27
C PHE A 155 7.25 0.69 -3.41
N GLU A 156 7.45 1.75 -4.21
CA GLU A 156 8.74 2.44 -4.32
C GLU A 156 9.13 3.06 -2.97
N PHE A 157 8.20 3.76 -2.33
CA PHE A 157 8.41 4.31 -0.99
C PHE A 157 8.74 3.21 0.04
N ILE A 158 8.02 2.09 0.02
CA ILE A 158 8.29 0.95 0.91
C ILE A 158 9.68 0.40 0.66
N LYS A 159 10.07 0.23 -0.62
CA LYS A 159 11.40 -0.23 -1.02
C LYS A 159 12.50 0.65 -0.42
N GLU A 160 12.35 1.97 -0.51
CA GLU A 160 13.33 2.95 0.01
C GLU A 160 13.41 2.98 1.54
N LYS A 161 12.32 2.61 2.23
CA LYS A 161 12.22 2.70 3.69
C LYS A 161 12.36 1.36 4.41
N THR A 162 12.45 0.25 3.68
CA THR A 162 12.56 -1.09 4.27
C THR A 162 13.83 -1.24 5.12
N ASP A 163 14.93 -0.57 4.75
CA ASP A 163 16.19 -0.60 5.50
C ASP A 163 16.09 0.05 6.90
N LEU A 164 15.01 0.79 7.18
CA LEU A 164 14.75 1.30 8.54
C LEU A 164 14.35 0.17 9.49
N LEU A 165 13.83 -0.95 8.98
CA LEU A 165 13.35 -2.07 9.79
C LEU A 165 14.51 -2.98 10.16
N CYS A 166 14.62 -3.31 11.45
CA CYS A 166 15.60 -4.26 11.98
C CYS A 166 14.89 -5.47 12.60
N GLY A 167 15.49 -6.65 12.46
CA GLY A 167 14.98 -7.87 13.11
C GLY A 167 13.77 -8.50 12.44
N LEU A 168 13.56 -8.23 11.14
CA LEU A 168 12.63 -9.01 10.34
C LEU A 168 13.22 -10.39 10.04
N ASP A 169 12.41 -11.43 10.20
CA ASP A 169 12.81 -12.77 9.82
C ASP A 169 13.03 -12.86 8.30
N ASP A 170 14.18 -13.40 7.92
CA ASP A 170 14.49 -13.67 6.52
C ASP A 170 13.85 -15.01 6.12
N PHE A 171 12.70 -14.94 5.46
CA PHE A 171 12.03 -16.09 4.88
C PHE A 171 11.42 -15.74 3.52
N SER A 172 11.35 -16.75 2.66
CA SER A 172 10.76 -16.61 1.32
C SER A 172 9.27 -16.25 1.42
N GLY A 173 8.85 -15.23 0.67
CA GLY A 173 7.47 -14.73 0.69
C GLY A 173 7.16 -13.72 1.80
N ASN A 174 8.16 -13.27 2.56
CA ASN A 174 8.05 -12.07 3.39
C ASN A 174 7.79 -10.85 2.48
N ASP A 175 6.76 -10.07 2.77
CA ASP A 175 6.39 -8.87 1.99
C ASP A 175 7.47 -7.80 1.99
N PHE A 176 8.33 -7.76 3.01
CA PHE A 176 9.47 -6.84 3.07
C PHE A 176 10.73 -7.38 2.37
N ASN A 177 10.66 -8.57 1.76
CA ASN A 177 11.73 -9.04 0.90
C ASN A 177 11.78 -8.18 -0.37
N MET A 178 12.98 -7.71 -0.73
CA MET A 178 13.21 -6.83 -1.88
C MET A 178 12.64 -7.40 -3.20
N ASN A 179 12.67 -8.72 -3.38
CA ASN A 179 12.12 -9.35 -4.58
C ASN A 179 10.60 -9.23 -4.61
N VAL A 180 9.91 -9.44 -3.48
CA VAL A 180 8.45 -9.32 -3.39
C VAL A 180 8.02 -7.87 -3.64
N ILE A 181 8.68 -6.89 -3.01
CA ILE A 181 8.40 -5.47 -3.23
C ILE A 181 8.58 -5.08 -4.70
N LYS A 182 9.71 -5.48 -5.31
CA LYS A 182 9.99 -5.21 -6.73
C LYS A 182 8.97 -5.87 -7.64
N SER A 183 8.53 -7.09 -7.33
CA SER A 183 7.49 -7.78 -8.10
C SER A 183 6.19 -6.98 -8.09
N TYR A 184 5.71 -6.56 -6.92
CA TYR A 184 4.49 -5.74 -6.82
C TYR A 184 4.61 -4.38 -7.50
N LEU A 185 5.77 -3.74 -7.38
CA LEU A 185 6.05 -2.46 -8.05
C LEU A 185 5.98 -2.62 -9.57
N ASN A 186 6.73 -3.57 -10.11
CA ASN A 186 6.81 -3.80 -11.55
C ASN A 186 5.46 -4.28 -12.11
N GLN A 187 4.75 -5.15 -11.38
CA GLN A 187 3.39 -5.57 -11.74
C GLN A 187 2.45 -4.37 -11.82
N SER A 188 2.47 -3.48 -10.81
CA SER A 188 1.64 -2.27 -10.81
C SER A 188 1.94 -1.35 -12.00
N VAL A 189 3.22 -1.23 -12.40
CA VAL A 189 3.63 -0.46 -13.58
C VAL A 189 3.16 -1.11 -14.87
N ALA A 190 3.35 -2.43 -15.02
CA ALA A 190 2.97 -3.16 -16.21
C ALA A 190 1.45 -3.14 -16.44
N GLU A 191 0.66 -3.41 -15.40
CA GLU A 191 -0.81 -3.34 -15.46
C GLU A 191 -1.29 -1.92 -15.82
N ALA A 192 -0.64 -0.88 -15.29
CA ALA A 192 -0.97 0.50 -15.66
C ALA A 192 -0.64 0.80 -17.14
N GLN A 193 0.43 0.20 -17.68
CA GLN A 193 0.79 0.32 -19.10
C GLN A 193 -0.19 -0.43 -20.00
N GLU A 194 -0.74 -1.56 -19.59
CA GLU A 194 -1.80 -2.25 -20.36
C GLU A 194 -3.02 -1.35 -20.59
N ILE A 195 -3.45 -0.63 -19.55
CA ILE A 195 -4.55 0.35 -19.68
C ILE A 195 -4.15 1.47 -20.64
N ALA A 196 -2.90 1.93 -20.58
CA ALA A 196 -2.40 2.96 -21.49
C ALA A 196 -2.33 2.48 -22.94
N ILE A 197 -1.95 1.21 -23.18
CA ILE A 197 -1.97 0.56 -24.51
C ILE A 197 -3.41 0.50 -25.03
N ALA A 198 -4.36 0.05 -24.22
CA ALA A 198 -5.76 0.00 -24.57
C ALA A 198 -6.29 1.38 -24.99
N ARG A 199 -5.98 2.43 -24.22
CA ARG A 199 -6.33 3.81 -24.58
C ARG A 199 -5.61 4.31 -25.83
N ALA A 200 -4.34 3.94 -26.04
CA ALA A 200 -3.61 4.31 -27.24
C ALA A 200 -4.24 3.72 -28.52
N ILE A 201 -4.75 2.48 -28.43
CA ILE A 201 -5.51 1.82 -29.50
C ILE A 201 -6.83 2.56 -29.74
N GLU A 202 -7.60 2.85 -28.68
CA GLU A 202 -8.89 3.54 -28.78
C GLU A 202 -8.75 4.96 -29.36
N LEU A 203 -7.65 5.66 -29.06
CA LEU A 203 -7.30 6.97 -29.62
C LEU A 203 -6.61 6.90 -30.99
N GLN A 204 -6.51 5.71 -31.59
CA GLN A 204 -5.94 5.50 -32.93
C GLN A 204 -4.51 6.01 -33.10
N HIS A 205 -3.68 5.89 -32.06
CA HIS A 205 -2.25 6.19 -32.18
C HIS A 205 -1.56 5.23 -33.17
N SER A 206 -0.37 5.64 -33.65
CA SER A 206 0.38 4.85 -34.63
C SER A 206 0.66 3.41 -34.14
N PRO A 207 0.56 2.39 -35.01
CA PRO A 207 0.88 1.00 -34.65
C PRO A 207 2.30 0.82 -34.09
N SER A 208 3.25 1.65 -34.54
CA SER A 208 4.63 1.65 -34.03
C SER A 208 4.69 2.02 -32.55
N LEU A 209 3.91 3.01 -32.09
CA LEU A 209 3.84 3.38 -30.67
C LEU A 209 3.22 2.26 -29.84
N ILE A 210 2.08 1.73 -30.30
CA ILE A 210 1.36 0.65 -29.61
C ILE A 210 2.26 -0.58 -29.46
N SER A 211 2.96 -0.98 -30.53
CA SER A 211 3.90 -2.10 -30.51
C SER A 211 5.06 -1.88 -29.53
N LYS A 212 5.62 -0.67 -29.47
CA LYS A 212 6.69 -0.33 -28.51
C LYS A 212 6.20 -0.43 -27.06
N LEU A 213 5.02 0.12 -26.76
CA LEU A 213 4.43 0.03 -25.42
C LEU A 213 4.19 -1.43 -25.04
N ALA A 214 3.58 -2.23 -25.90
CA ALA A 214 3.32 -3.64 -25.65
C ALA A 214 4.62 -4.44 -25.43
N THR A 215 5.66 -4.15 -26.20
CA THR A 215 6.98 -4.80 -26.06
C THR A 215 7.60 -4.47 -24.70
N GLU A 216 7.54 -3.20 -24.28
CA GLU A 216 8.05 -2.78 -22.98
C GLU A 216 7.25 -3.39 -21.82
N THR A 217 5.93 -3.42 -21.91
CA THR A 217 5.08 -4.07 -20.91
C THR A 217 5.40 -5.56 -20.78
N ALA A 218 5.55 -6.27 -21.90
CA ALA A 218 5.96 -7.67 -21.89
C ALA A 218 7.36 -7.87 -21.28
N ARG A 219 8.29 -6.92 -21.50
CA ARG A 219 9.62 -6.94 -20.87
C ARG A 219 9.52 -6.84 -19.35
N ILE A 220 8.68 -5.94 -18.83
CA ILE A 220 8.47 -5.78 -17.39
C ILE A 220 7.89 -7.05 -16.77
N TYR A 221 6.88 -7.68 -17.41
CA TYR A 221 6.32 -8.96 -16.94
C TYR A 221 7.37 -10.09 -16.90
N ASN A 222 8.19 -10.20 -17.95
CA ASN A 222 9.28 -11.19 -17.97
C ASN A 222 10.30 -10.98 -16.83
N GLU A 223 10.59 -9.73 -16.43
CA GLU A 223 11.50 -9.45 -15.31
C GLU A 223 10.97 -9.92 -13.95
N ILE A 224 9.64 -9.95 -13.78
CA ILE A 224 8.99 -10.43 -12.55
C ILE A 224 8.70 -11.93 -12.56
N GLY A 225 8.92 -12.61 -13.68
CA GLY A 225 8.68 -14.05 -13.84
C GLY A 225 7.21 -14.41 -14.03
N ILE A 226 6.42 -13.51 -14.62
CA ILE A 226 4.99 -13.70 -14.95
C ILE A 226 4.81 -13.59 -16.46
#